data_AF-A0A7Y0WJA1-F1
#
_entry.id   AF-A0A7Y0WJA1-F1
#
_cell.length_a   1.000
_cell.length_b   1.000
_cell.length_c   1.000
_cell.angle_alpha   90.00
_cell.angle_beta   90.00
_cell.angle_gamma   90.00
#
_symmetry.space_group_name_H-M   'P 1'
#
loop_
_entity.id
_entity.type
_entity.pdbx_description
1 polymer ?
#
loop_
_entity_poly.entity_id
_entity_poly.type
_entity_poly.pdbx_seq_one_letter_code
_entity_poly.pdbx_strand_id
1 'polypeptide(L)'
;MKLIQCRFSSGQRLPLLVQAGDATPLPILIPFIYVQLKLRHRAYNTAAAHLRAIQAFYAYSKSRDMDIDEAILACHFEAILALLDGYAIWLQSGRHADNLIA
;
A
#
# COMPACT_ATOMS: atom_id res chain seq x y z
N MET A 1 0.25 -3.82 -9.25
CA MET A 1 0.71 -2.47 -8.84
C MET A 1 2.18 -2.31 -9.21
N LYS A 2 2.61 -1.10 -9.54
CA LYS A 2 4.00 -0.79 -9.89
C LYS A 2 4.46 0.45 -9.12
N LEU A 3 5.70 0.44 -8.64
CA LEU A 3 6.34 1.63 -8.10
C LEU A 3 7.05 2.38 -9.24
N ILE A 4 6.76 3.67 -9.40
CA ILE A 4 7.39 4.51 -10.42
C ILE A 4 7.99 5.77 -9.79
N GLN A 5 8.99 6.35 -10.45
CA GLN A 5 9.48 7.69 -10.12
C GLN A 5 8.67 8.73 -10.90
N CYS A 6 7.99 9.61 -10.20
CA CYS A 6 7.26 10.73 -10.80
C CYS A 6 8.02 12.04 -10.57
N ARG A 7 8.01 12.92 -11.57
CA ARG A 7 8.51 14.29 -11.47
C ARG A 7 7.33 15.24 -11.53
N PHE A 8 7.12 16.02 -10.48
CA PHE A 8 6.09 17.05 -10.45
C PHE A 8 6.50 18.27 -11.28
N SER A 9 5.53 19.09 -11.66
CA SER A 9 5.76 20.38 -12.32
C SER A 9 6.66 21.31 -11.49
N SER A 10 6.62 21.18 -10.16
CA SER A 10 7.53 21.87 -9.23
C SER A 10 8.99 21.42 -9.32
N GLY A 11 9.30 20.39 -10.11
CA GLY A 11 10.62 19.78 -10.22
C GLY A 11 10.90 18.71 -9.16
N GLN A 12 10.05 18.58 -8.13
CA GLN A 12 10.18 17.56 -7.09
C GLN A 12 10.05 16.15 -7.68
N ARG A 13 10.88 15.22 -7.18
CA ARG A 13 10.82 13.80 -7.55
C ARG A 13 10.28 12.99 -6.38
N LEU A 14 9.22 12.24 -6.62
CA LEU A 14 8.55 11.43 -5.60
C LEU A 14 8.23 10.03 -6.15
N PRO A 15 8.34 9.00 -5.31
CA PRO A 15 7.91 7.67 -5.70
C PRO A 15 6.38 7.61 -5.65
N LEU A 16 5.75 6.97 -6.64
CA LEU A 16 4.31 6.75 -6.71
C LEU A 16 4.01 5.27 -6.89
N LEU A 17 3.06 4.76 -6.10
CA LEU A 17 2.48 3.45 -6.33
C LEU A 17 1.29 3.61 -7.27
N VAL A 18 1.31 2.90 -8.39
CA VAL A 18 0.29 2.99 -9.44
C VAL A 18 -0.36 1.63 -9.71
N GLN A 19 -1.61 1.65 -10.18
CA GLN A 19 -2.26 0.47 -10.73
C GLN A 19 -1.52 -0.01 -11.99
N ALA A 20 -1.44 -1.32 -12.18
CA ALA A 20 -0.84 -1.91 -13.38
C ALA A 20 -1.95 -2.21 -14.39
N GLY A 21 -1.87 -1.63 -15.58
CA GLY A 21 -2.80 -1.83 -16.68
C GLY A 21 -2.28 -1.18 -17.98
N ASP A 22 -2.96 -1.43 -19.10
CA ASP A 22 -2.59 -0.91 -20.43
C ASP A 22 -2.88 0.58 -20.60
N ALA A 23 -3.69 1.16 -19.72
CA ALA A 23 -3.97 2.58 -19.65
C ALA A 23 -2.86 3.36 -18.91
N THR A 24 -2.90 4.68 -19.00
CA THR A 24 -2.01 5.59 -18.27
C THR A 24 -1.92 5.23 -16.78
N PRO A 25 -0.73 5.09 -16.20
CA PRO A 25 -0.57 4.64 -14.81
C PRO A 25 -1.27 5.58 -13.82
N LEU A 26 -2.34 5.09 -13.19
CA LEU A 26 -3.12 5.83 -12.20
C LEU A 26 -2.53 5.63 -10.80
N PRO A 27 -2.20 6.71 -10.05
CA PRO A 27 -1.78 6.60 -8.66
C PRO A 27 -2.86 5.97 -7.78
N ILE A 28 -2.44 5.05 -6.91
CA ILE A 28 -3.32 4.54 -5.86
C ILE A 28 -3.50 5.65 -4.83
N LEU A 29 -4.75 6.03 -4.56
CA LEU A 29 -5.10 7.27 -3.89
C LEU A 29 -4.53 7.33 -2.45
N ILE A 30 -4.72 6.27 -1.66
CA ILE A 30 -4.29 6.25 -0.25
C ILE A 30 -2.75 6.32 -0.12
N PRO A 31 -1.95 5.48 -0.81
CA PRO A 31 -0.49 5.62 -0.81
C PRO A 31 -0.02 6.98 -1.34
N PHE A 32 -0.69 7.54 -2.34
CA PHE A 32 -0.37 8.87 -2.86
C PHE A 32 -0.55 9.95 -1.80
N ILE A 33 -1.71 9.99 -1.13
CA ILE A 33 -1.99 10.94 -0.04
C ILE A 33 -0.98 10.76 1.10
N TYR A 34 -0.68 9.52 1.49
CA TYR A 34 0.32 9.23 2.53
C TYR A 34 1.69 9.83 2.18
N VAL A 35 2.14 9.70 0.93
CA VAL A 35 3.39 10.31 0.48
C VAL A 35 3.33 11.83 0.61
N GLN A 36 2.26 12.47 0.13
CA GLN A 36 2.14 13.93 0.19
C GLN A 36 2.10 14.46 1.62
N LEU A 37 1.35 13.80 2.50
CA LEU A 37 1.14 14.27 3.87
C LEU A 37 2.31 13.93 4.81
N LYS A 38 2.93 12.76 4.64
CA LYS A 38 3.91 12.23 5.61
C LYS A 38 5.34 12.12 5.07
N LEU A 39 5.52 11.92 3.77
CA LEU A 39 6.83 11.60 3.19
C LEU A 39 7.37 12.66 2.21
N ARG A 40 6.62 13.72 1.90
CA ARG A 40 7.00 14.73 0.88
C ARG A 40 8.41 15.30 1.04
N HIS A 41 8.89 15.42 2.27
CA HIS A 41 10.20 16.00 2.61
C HIS A 41 11.23 14.95 3.00
N ARG A 42 10.90 13.66 2.86
CA ARG A 42 11.83 12.55 3.11
C ARG A 42 12.65 12.28 1.86
N ALA A 43 13.81 11.66 2.07
CA ALA A 43 14.62 11.18 0.96
C ALA A 43 13.82 10.19 0.10
N TYR A 44 14.03 10.25 -1.22
CA TYR A 44 13.31 9.40 -2.18
C TYR A 44 13.36 7.92 -1.80
N ASN A 45 14.54 7.41 -1.47
CA ASN A 45 14.74 6.00 -1.11
C ASN A 45 13.96 5.60 0.15
N THR A 46 13.87 6.50 1.14
CA THR A 46 13.05 6.29 2.34
C THR A 46 11.57 6.19 1.95
N ALA A 47 11.06 7.15 1.18
CA ALA A 47 9.66 7.13 0.74
C ALA A 47 9.34 5.89 -0.11
N ALA A 48 10.26 5.48 -0.97
CA ALA A 48 10.14 4.28 -1.79
C ALA A 48 10.12 3.00 -0.94
N ALA A 49 10.90 2.92 0.13
CA ALA A 49 10.89 1.78 1.05
C ALA A 49 9.52 1.65 1.76
N HIS A 50 8.96 2.76 2.25
CA HIS A 50 7.61 2.76 2.82
C HIS A 50 6.55 2.32 1.81
N LEU A 51 6.60 2.83 0.58
CA LEU A 51 5.67 2.42 -0.47
C LEU A 51 5.80 0.95 -0.87
N ARG A 52 7.01 0.37 -0.82
CA ARG A 52 7.19 -1.08 -1.03
C ARG A 52 6.56 -1.90 0.08
N ALA A 53 6.65 -1.45 1.33
CA ALA A 53 5.97 -2.11 2.46
C ALA A 53 4.44 -2.05 2.29
N ILE A 54 3.90 -0.89 1.90
CA ILE A 54 2.47 -0.74 1.59
C ILE A 54 2.07 -1.64 0.41
N GLN A 55 2.87 -1.67 -0.66
CA GLN A 55 2.63 -2.54 -1.81
C GLN A 55 2.59 -4.02 -1.42
N ALA A 56 3.49 -4.46 -0.54
CA ALA A 56 3.50 -5.84 -0.04
C ALA A 56 2.24 -6.15 0.78
N PHE A 57 1.77 -5.21 1.60
CA PHE A 57 0.51 -5.37 2.33
C PHE A 57 -0.71 -5.49 1.39
N TYR A 58 -0.82 -4.64 0.37
CA TYR A 58 -1.88 -4.77 -0.64
C TYR A 58 -1.79 -6.08 -1.44
N ALA A 59 -0.58 -6.63 -1.64
CA ALA A 59 -0.44 -7.95 -2.25
C ALA A 59 -0.93 -9.07 -1.33
N TYR A 60 -0.66 -8.95 -0.02
CA TYR A 60 -1.17 -9.86 1.00
C TYR A 60 -2.69 -9.77 1.17
N SER A 61 -3.27 -8.57 1.14
CA SER A 61 -4.73 -8.41 1.20
C SER A 61 -5.42 -9.11 0.03
N LYS A 62 -4.84 -8.98 -1.17
CA LYS A 62 -5.35 -9.63 -2.37
C LYS A 62 -5.31 -11.16 -2.28
N SER A 63 -4.29 -11.75 -1.64
CA SER A 63 -4.26 -13.20 -1.43
C SER A 63 -5.28 -13.68 -0.38
N ARG A 64 -5.86 -12.76 0.40
CA ARG A 64 -6.97 -12.98 1.34
C ARG A 64 -8.31 -12.50 0.79
N ASP A 65 -8.40 -12.22 -0.51
CA ASP A 65 -9.60 -11.74 -1.20
C ASP A 65 -10.19 -10.45 -0.60
N MET A 66 -9.33 -9.60 -0.02
CA MET A 66 -9.73 -8.30 0.53
C MET A 66 -9.23 -7.16 -0.35
N ASP A 67 -10.19 -6.38 -0.89
CA ASP A 67 -9.92 -5.07 -1.48
C ASP A 67 -9.82 -4.01 -0.37
N ILE A 68 -8.60 -3.51 -0.16
CA ILE A 68 -8.30 -2.53 0.89
C ILE A 68 -8.98 -1.20 0.62
N ASP A 69 -9.02 -0.75 -0.63
CA ASP A 69 -9.56 0.57 -0.95
C ASP A 69 -11.09 0.54 -0.75
N GLU A 70 -11.76 -0.53 -1.16
CA GLU A 70 -13.20 -0.73 -0.90
C GLU A 70 -13.50 -0.89 0.60
N ALA A 71 -12.70 -1.66 1.34
CA ALA A 71 -12.86 -1.81 2.79
C ALA A 71 -12.70 -0.47 3.53
N ILE A 72 -11.80 0.41 3.06
CA ILE A 72 -11.65 1.77 3.60
C ILE A 72 -12.90 2.61 3.31
N LEU A 73 -13.42 2.56 2.07
CA LEU A 73 -14.62 3.30 1.67
C LEU A 73 -15.87 2.85 2.45
N ALA A 74 -15.98 1.55 2.74
CA ALA A 74 -17.04 0.98 3.55
C ALA A 74 -16.82 1.14 5.08
N CYS A 75 -15.73 1.82 5.50
CA CYS A 75 -15.35 1.98 6.90
C CYS A 75 -15.17 0.67 7.67
N HIS A 76 -14.83 -0.43 6.99
CA HIS A 76 -14.59 -1.75 7.59
C HIS A 76 -13.19 -1.84 8.22
N PHE A 77 -12.86 -0.89 9.10
CA PHE A 77 -11.52 -0.76 9.65
C PHE A 77 -11.11 -1.94 10.54
N GLU A 78 -12.05 -2.54 11.28
CA GLU A 78 -11.75 -3.72 12.09
C GLU A 78 -11.24 -4.90 11.25
N ALA A 79 -11.82 -5.13 10.06
CA ALA A 79 -11.35 -6.15 9.14
C ALA A 79 -9.93 -5.84 8.60
N ILE A 80 -9.65 -4.56 8.34
CA ILE A 80 -8.31 -4.11 7.90
C ILE A 80 -7.29 -4.30 9.03
N LEU A 81 -7.64 -3.99 10.28
CA LEU A 81 -6.77 -4.18 11.44
C LEU A 81 -6.48 -5.65 11.68
N ALA A 82 -7.50 -6.51 11.64
CA ALA A 82 -7.32 -7.96 11.75
C ALA A 82 -6.43 -8.52 10.62
N LEU A 83 -6.58 -8.01 9.40
CA LEU A 83 -5.72 -8.38 8.27
C LEU A 83 -4.27 -7.92 8.50
N LEU A 84 -4.04 -6.74 9.06
CA LEU A 84 -2.71 -6.23 9.42
C LEU A 84 -2.04 -7.10 10.48
N ASP A 85 -2.77 -7.54 11.49
CA ASP A 85 -2.24 -8.47 12.50
C ASP A 85 -1.83 -9.81 11.86
N GLY A 86 -2.67 -10.35 10.99
CA GLY A 86 -2.35 -11.55 10.21
C GLY A 86 -1.12 -11.36 9.32
N TYR A 87 -0.99 -10.19 8.68
CA TYR A 87 0.17 -9.84 7.87
C TYR A 87 1.45 -9.75 8.70
N ALA A 88 1.39 -9.16 9.90
CA ALA A 88 2.53 -9.08 10.80
C ALA A 88 3.01 -10.46 11.26
N ILE A 89 2.08 -11.36 11.58
CA ILE A 89 2.41 -12.76 11.92
C ILE A 89 3.03 -13.49 10.73
N TRP A 90 2.47 -13.29 9.52
CA TRP A 90 3.01 -13.88 8.30
C TRP A 90 4.44 -13.42 8.02
N LEU A 91 4.73 -12.12 8.17
CA LEU A 91 6.09 -11.57 8.01
C LEU A 91 7.10 -12.17 8.99
N GLN A 92 6.68 -12.45 10.23
CA GLN A 92 7.56 -12.99 11.27
C GLN A 92 7.79 -14.50 11.15
N SER A 93 6.76 -15.25 10.77
CA SER A 93 6.75 -16.71 10.88
C SER A 93 6.76 -17.45 9.54
N GLY A 94 6.47 -16.76 8.44
CA GLY A 94 6.21 -17.36 7.13
C GLY A 94 4.95 -18.23 7.08
N ARG A 95 4.17 -18.31 8.17
CA ARG A 95 2.95 -19.12 8.24
C ARG A 95 1.74 -18.29 7.83
N HIS A 96 0.85 -18.89 7.05
CA HIS A 96 -0.47 -18.33 6.81
C HIS A 96 -1.30 -18.49 8.09
N ALA A 97 -1.57 -17.37 8.77
CA ALA A 97 -2.52 -17.36 9.87
C ALA A 97 -3.94 -17.44 9.28
N ASP A 98 -4.40 -18.65 8.99
CA ASP A 98 -5.75 -18.92 8.47
C ASP A 98 -6.80 -18.97 9.58
N ASN A 99 -6.33 -19.01 10.84
CA ASN A 99 -7.17 -19.11 12.04
C ASN A 99 -7.59 -17.75 12.63
N LEU A 100 -7.18 -16.64 12.02
CA LEU A 100 -7.65 -15.29 12.38
C LEU A 100 -8.98 -15.04 11.65
N ILE A 101 -10.02 -15.69 12.13
CA ILE A 101 -11.40 -15.39 11.76
C ILE A 101 -11.80 -14.16 12.59
N ALA A 102 -12.21 -13.09 11.91
CA ALA A 102 -12.89 -11.94 12.53
C ALA A 102 -14.34 -12.30 12.85
#